data_AF-A0A830E8L2-F1
#
_entry.id   AF-A0A830E8L2-F1
#
_cell.length_a   1.000
_cell.length_b   1.000
_cell.length_c   1.000
_cell.angle_alpha   90.00
_cell.angle_beta   90.00
_cell.angle_gamma   90.00
#
_symmetry.space_group_name_H-M   'P 1'
#
loop_
_entity.id
_entity.type
_entity.pdbx_description
1 polymer ?
#
loop_
_entity_poly.entity_id
_entity_poly.type
_entity_poly.pdbx_seq_one_letter_code
_entity_poly.pdbx_strand_id
1 'polypeptide(L)'
;MSNTDSEPKTKSDVYRDRNLLALAFITAYTEVRACPEFGWWPDTDDVNGESWAVVWVNLPMGQVGWHIRREDVPDAMPKRDPEYDGYTTAEKNDRLQRYVDAVMEVVYGE
;
A
#
# COMPACT_ATOMS: atom_id res chain seq x y z
N MET A 1 15.34 24.39 -17.53
CA MET A 1 14.60 24.65 -16.27
C MET A 1 14.82 23.46 -15.37
N SER A 2 15.09 23.68 -14.09
CA SER A 2 15.33 22.59 -13.14
C SER A 2 13.98 22.09 -12.66
N ASN A 3 13.53 20.92 -13.13
CA ASN A 3 12.32 20.28 -12.62
C ASN A 3 12.65 19.64 -11.27
N THR A 4 12.49 20.40 -10.18
CA THR A 4 12.69 19.88 -8.82
C THR A 4 11.39 19.29 -8.28
N ASP A 5 11.49 18.40 -7.30
CA ASP A 5 10.31 17.80 -6.66
C ASP A 5 9.41 18.82 -5.91
N SER A 6 9.93 20.03 -5.64
CA SER A 6 9.20 21.11 -4.98
C SER A 6 8.26 21.88 -5.90
N GLU A 7 8.24 21.58 -7.20
CA GLU A 7 7.32 22.21 -8.14
C GLU A 7 5.85 21.79 -7.89
N PRO A 8 4.86 22.61 -8.30
CA PRO A 8 3.46 22.27 -8.16
C PRO A 8 3.11 20.94 -8.82
N LYS A 9 2.46 20.06 -8.07
CA LYS A 9 2.03 18.72 -8.52
C LYS A 9 0.55 18.72 -8.85
N THR A 10 0.18 18.04 -9.93
CA THR A 10 -1.22 17.71 -10.19
C THR A 10 -1.68 16.61 -9.23
N LYS A 11 -2.99 16.41 -9.10
CA LYS A 11 -3.54 15.28 -8.35
C LYS A 11 -3.00 13.94 -8.87
N SER A 12 -2.88 13.78 -10.19
CA SER A 12 -2.35 12.56 -10.79
C SER A 12 -0.90 12.30 -10.37
N ASP A 13 -0.06 13.33 -10.31
CA ASP A 13 1.34 13.20 -9.89
C ASP A 13 1.41 12.72 -8.43
N VAL A 14 0.60 13.30 -7.54
CA VAL A 14 0.53 12.90 -6.13
C VAL A 14 0.06 11.45 -5.98
N TYR A 15 -0.94 11.03 -6.76
CA TYR A 15 -1.41 9.64 -6.72
C TYR A 15 -0.36 8.66 -7.26
N ARG A 16 0.36 9.03 -8.33
CA ARG A 16 1.43 8.21 -8.88
C ARG A 16 2.56 8.01 -7.86
N ASP A 17 3.00 9.09 -7.23
CA ASP A 17 4.03 9.07 -6.19
C ASP A 17 3.62 8.18 -5.00
N ARG A 18 2.41 8.41 -4.46
CA ARG A 18 1.83 7.56 -3.39
C ARG A 18 1.71 6.09 -3.80
N ASN A 19 1.30 5.79 -5.03
CA ASN A 19 1.17 4.41 -5.50
C ASN A 19 2.53 3.71 -5.53
N LEU A 20 3.57 4.40 -6.03
CA LEU A 20 4.94 3.88 -6.00
C LEU A 20 5.43 3.67 -4.58
N LEU A 21 5.14 4.59 -3.65
CA LEU A 21 5.46 4.43 -2.24
C LEU A 21 4.78 3.19 -1.62
N ALA A 22 3.51 2.96 -1.91
CA ALA A 22 2.79 1.78 -1.41
C ALA A 22 3.37 0.46 -1.94
N LEU A 23 3.69 0.41 -3.25
CA LEU A 23 4.34 -0.74 -3.86
C LEU A 23 5.73 -1.00 -3.27
N ALA A 24 6.53 0.06 -3.09
CA ALA A 24 7.86 -0.03 -2.50
C ALA A 24 7.79 -0.49 -1.03
N PHE A 25 6.85 0.04 -0.25
CA PHE A 25 6.62 -0.39 1.13
C PHE A 25 6.30 -1.88 1.22
N ILE A 26 5.31 -2.36 0.46
CA ILE A 26 4.91 -3.77 0.48
C ILE A 26 6.08 -4.66 0.05
N THR A 27 6.78 -4.29 -1.02
CA THR A 27 7.94 -5.04 -1.52
C THR A 27 9.02 -5.13 -0.44
N ALA A 28 9.44 -4.00 0.12
CA ALA A 28 10.46 -3.97 1.18
C ALA A 28 10.01 -4.75 2.43
N TYR A 29 8.74 -4.63 2.82
CA TYR A 29 8.18 -5.38 3.96
C TYR A 29 8.21 -6.89 3.70
N THR A 30 7.87 -7.32 2.48
CA THR A 30 7.91 -8.75 2.08
C THR A 30 9.34 -9.30 2.02
N GLU A 31 10.34 -8.47 1.69
CA GLU A 31 11.75 -8.88 1.69
C GLU A 31 12.29 -9.10 3.10
N VAL A 32 11.91 -8.26 4.07
CA VAL A 32 12.48 -8.32 5.43
C VAL A 32 11.72 -9.24 6.39
N ARG A 33 10.45 -9.55 6.10
CA ARG A 33 9.63 -10.42 6.96
C ARG A 33 9.53 -11.83 6.39
N ALA A 34 9.55 -12.83 7.26
CA ALA A 34 9.34 -14.22 6.88
C ALA A 34 7.88 -14.43 6.44
N CYS A 35 7.62 -14.25 5.14
CA CYS A 35 6.38 -14.60 4.45
C CYS A 35 5.12 -13.89 4.97
N PRO A 36 5.02 -12.55 4.93
CA PRO A 36 3.73 -11.90 5.12
C PRO A 36 2.80 -12.28 3.96
N GLU A 37 1.51 -12.40 4.24
CA GLU A 37 0.52 -12.52 3.18
C GLU A 37 0.33 -11.17 2.50
N PHE A 38 0.43 -11.17 1.18
CA PHE A 38 0.28 -9.99 0.34
C PHE A 38 -0.18 -10.41 -1.04
N GLY A 39 -0.68 -9.44 -1.80
CA GLY A 39 -1.00 -9.62 -3.19
C GLY A 39 -1.77 -8.44 -3.77
N TRP A 40 -2.35 -8.68 -4.93
CA TRP A 40 -3.30 -7.77 -5.54
C TRP A 40 -4.58 -8.49 -5.93
N TRP A 41 -5.69 -7.76 -5.94
CA TRP A 41 -6.98 -8.21 -6.42
C TRP A 41 -7.61 -7.14 -7.32
N PRO A 42 -8.38 -7.50 -8.37
CA PRO A 42 -9.15 -6.51 -9.12
C PRO A 42 -10.05 -5.72 -8.17
N ASP A 43 -10.11 -4.42 -8.35
CA ASP A 43 -11.10 -3.62 -7.65
C ASP A 43 -12.47 -3.91 -8.29
N THR A 44 -13.34 -4.57 -7.53
CA THR A 44 -14.68 -4.97 -7.97
C THR A 44 -15.75 -3.96 -7.57
N ASP A 45 -15.38 -2.85 -6.91
CA ASP A 45 -16.35 -1.83 -6.52
C ASP A 45 -16.80 -0.99 -7.73
N ASP A 46 -18.10 -0.70 -7.77
CA ASP A 46 -18.78 0.05 -8.85
C ASP A 46 -18.21 1.46 -9.10
N VAL A 47 -17.39 1.97 -8.18
CA VAL A 47 -16.82 3.32 -8.22
C VAL A 47 -15.54 3.42 -9.06
N ASN A 48 -14.72 2.37 -9.07
CA ASN A 48 -13.40 2.39 -9.70
C ASN A 48 -13.33 1.49 -10.94
N GLY A 49 -14.13 0.42 -10.99
CA GLY A 49 -14.18 -0.53 -12.09
C GLY A 49 -12.86 -1.30 -12.33
N GLU A 50 -12.85 -2.16 -13.36
CA GLU A 50 -11.75 -3.12 -13.64
C GLU A 50 -10.38 -2.49 -13.96
N SER A 51 -10.30 -1.16 -14.10
CA SER A 51 -9.06 -0.43 -14.36
C SER A 51 -8.17 -0.25 -13.13
N TRP A 52 -8.69 -0.57 -11.95
CA TRP A 52 -7.99 -0.49 -10.67
C TRP A 52 -7.82 -1.86 -10.03
N ALA A 53 -6.81 -1.95 -9.19
CA ALA A 53 -6.53 -3.09 -8.34
C ALA A 53 -6.37 -2.60 -6.90
N VAL A 54 -6.77 -3.44 -5.95
CA VAL A 54 -6.39 -3.29 -4.55
C VAL A 54 -5.09 -4.06 -4.35
N VAL A 55 -4.02 -3.36 -4.01
CA VAL A 55 -2.76 -3.96 -3.59
C VAL A 55 -2.70 -3.94 -2.06
N TRP A 56 -2.44 -5.09 -1.44
CA TRP A 56 -2.61 -5.29 -0.01
C TRP A 56 -1.51 -6.13 0.63
N VAL A 57 -1.36 -5.97 1.94
CA VAL A 57 -0.45 -6.77 2.80
C VAL A 57 -1.04 -6.92 4.20
N ASN A 58 -0.80 -8.08 4.81
CA ASN A 58 -1.12 -8.34 6.21
C ASN A 58 0.05 -7.90 7.09
N LEU A 59 -0.19 -6.85 7.90
CA LEU A 59 0.70 -6.46 8.99
C LEU A 59 0.29 -7.17 10.29
N PRO A 60 1.13 -7.21 11.34
CA PRO A 60 0.72 -7.73 12.65
C PRO A 60 -0.45 -6.96 13.26
N MET A 61 -0.67 -5.72 12.84
CA MET A 61 -1.76 -4.84 13.26
C MET A 61 -3.03 -5.02 12.42
N GLY A 62 -3.01 -5.90 11.40
CA GLY A 62 -4.11 -6.14 10.49
C GLY A 62 -3.76 -5.84 9.03
N GLN A 63 -4.68 -6.18 8.13
CA GLN A 63 -4.53 -5.92 6.70
C GLN A 63 -4.55 -4.42 6.40
N VAL A 64 -3.73 -4.00 5.44
CA VAL A 64 -3.77 -2.66 4.84
C VAL A 64 -3.66 -2.77 3.32
N GLY A 65 -4.28 -1.83 2.61
CA GLY A 65 -4.30 -1.83 1.15
C GLY A 65 -4.56 -0.47 0.52
N TRP A 66 -4.24 -0.40 -0.77
CA TRP A 66 -4.35 0.80 -1.59
C TRP A 66 -4.92 0.47 -2.98
N HIS A 67 -5.82 1.33 -3.44
CA HIS A 67 -6.25 1.33 -4.84
C HIS A 67 -5.13 1.89 -5.72
N ILE A 68 -4.64 1.05 -6.63
CA ILE A 68 -3.58 1.33 -7.57
C ILE A 68 -4.09 0.99 -8.97
N ARG A 69 -3.75 1.79 -9.99
CA ARG A 69 -4.15 1.48 -11.36
C ARG A 69 -3.57 0.14 -11.76
N ARG A 70 -4.34 -0.69 -12.46
CA ARG A 70 -3.86 -2.04 -12.80
C ARG A 70 -2.58 -2.00 -13.64
N GLU A 71 -2.42 -1.01 -14.52
CA GLU A 71 -1.21 -0.80 -15.33
C GLU A 71 0.07 -0.55 -14.51
N ASP A 72 -0.08 -0.10 -13.26
CA ASP A 72 1.04 0.20 -12.35
C ASP A 72 1.43 -0.98 -11.46
N VAL A 73 0.59 -2.02 -11.37
CA VAL A 73 0.84 -3.19 -10.54
C VAL A 73 1.79 -4.14 -11.28
N PRO A 74 2.95 -4.51 -10.68
CA PRO A 74 3.88 -5.44 -11.32
C PRO A 74 3.23 -6.81 -11.57
N ASP A 75 3.42 -7.37 -12.77
CA ASP A 75 2.82 -8.67 -13.14
C ASP A 75 3.33 -9.85 -12.30
N ALA A 76 4.52 -9.73 -11.72
CA ALA A 76 5.08 -10.72 -10.80
C ALA A 76 4.40 -10.74 -9.42
N MET A 77 3.64 -9.71 -9.07
CA MET A 77 2.92 -9.65 -7.81
C MET A 77 1.79 -10.69 -7.80
N PRO A 78 1.64 -11.51 -6.74
CA PRO A 78 0.67 -12.58 -6.72
C PRO A 78 -0.77 -12.02 -6.73
N LYS A 79 -1.59 -12.52 -7.66
CA LYS A 79 -3.03 -12.24 -7.67
C LYS A 79 -3.71 -13.05 -6.57
N ARG A 80 -4.24 -12.39 -5.54
CA ARG A 80 -4.86 -13.02 -4.36
C ARG A 80 -5.98 -12.16 -3.84
N ASP A 81 -7.12 -12.80 -3.60
CA ASP A 81 -8.29 -12.18 -2.98
C ASP A 81 -7.95 -11.83 -1.52
N PRO A 82 -8.06 -10.55 -1.09
CA PRO A 82 -7.84 -10.20 0.29
C PRO A 82 -8.97 -10.75 1.18
N GLU A 83 -8.61 -11.26 2.36
CA GLU A 83 -9.57 -11.40 3.46
C GLU A 83 -9.87 -10.02 4.07
N TYR A 84 -10.55 -9.17 3.30
CA TYR A 84 -10.87 -7.80 3.71
C TYR A 84 -11.90 -7.80 4.84
N ASP A 85 -11.52 -7.20 5.97
CA ASP A 85 -12.32 -7.18 7.20
C ASP A 85 -13.30 -6.00 7.30
N GLY A 86 -13.39 -5.16 6.26
CA GLY A 86 -14.28 -4.00 6.23
C GLY A 86 -13.70 -2.71 6.83
N TYR A 87 -12.39 -2.62 7.06
CA TYR A 87 -11.76 -1.45 7.66
C TYR A 87 -12.01 -0.14 6.89
N THR A 88 -12.19 0.95 7.61
CA THR A 88 -12.24 2.30 7.06
C THR A 88 -10.84 2.88 6.80
N THR A 89 -10.75 3.98 6.05
CA THR A 89 -9.49 4.72 5.90
C THR A 89 -8.89 5.14 7.24
N ALA A 90 -9.72 5.49 8.23
CA ALA A 90 -9.25 5.88 9.56
C ALA A 90 -8.61 4.69 10.29
N GLU A 91 -9.25 3.52 10.26
CA GLU A 91 -8.71 2.29 10.86
C GLU A 91 -7.45 1.82 10.15
N LYS A 92 -7.40 1.90 8.82
CA LYS A 92 -6.17 1.64 8.05
C LYS A 92 -5.01 2.51 8.54
N ASN A 93 -5.26 3.80 8.72
CA ASN A 93 -4.24 4.74 9.17
C ASN A 93 -3.79 4.45 10.61
N ASP A 94 -4.71 4.06 11.50
CA ASP A 94 -4.36 3.60 12.86
C ASP A 94 -3.44 2.37 12.83
N ARG A 95 -3.75 1.37 11.98
CA ARG A 95 -2.91 0.17 11.80
C ARG A 95 -1.49 0.54 11.36
N LEU A 96 -1.36 1.46 10.41
CA LEU A 96 -0.08 1.95 9.91
C LEU A 96 0.69 2.71 11.00
N GLN A 97 0.03 3.59 11.74
CA GLN A 97 0.66 4.33 12.84
C GLN A 97 1.19 3.38 13.92
N ARG A 98 0.35 2.44 14.37
CA ARG A 98 0.74 1.43 15.36
C ARG A 98 1.89 0.55 14.88
N TYR A 99 1.93 0.23 13.59
CA TYR A 99 3.06 -0.50 13.00
C TYR A 99 4.35 0.34 13.05
N VAL A 100 4.29 1.62 12.69
CA VAL A 100 5.43 2.54 12.79
C VAL A 100 5.92 2.63 14.23
N ASP A 101 5.03 2.88 15.18
CA ASP A 101 5.38 3.02 16.60
C ASP A 101 6.05 1.74 17.13
N ALA A 102 5.48 0.57 16.82
CA ALA A 102 6.04 -0.71 17.25
C ALA A 102 7.42 -1.01 16.64
N VAL A 103 7.65 -0.67 15.37
CA VAL A 103 8.96 -0.87 14.73
C VAL A 103 9.98 0.12 15.27
N MET A 104 9.60 1.38 15.46
CA MET A 104 10.50 2.40 16.01
C MET A 104 10.93 2.05 17.43
N GLU A 105 10.02 1.56 18.27
CA GLU A 105 10.34 1.08 19.62
C GLU A 105 11.33 -0.10 19.59
N VAL A 106 11.12 -1.08 18.70
CA VAL A 106 12.03 -2.25 18.61
C VAL A 106 13.41 -1.86 18.08
N VAL A 107 13.50 -0.90 17.16
CA VAL A 107 14.75 -0.53 16.50
C VAL A 107 15.53 0.54 17.26
N TYR A 108 14.83 1.46 17.93
CA TYR A 108 15.42 2.66 18.55
C TYR A 108 15.00 2.88 20.00
N GLY A 109 14.09 2.08 20.55
CA GLY A 109 13.76 2.08 21.98
C GLY A 109 14.96 1.61 22.81
N GLU A 110 15.11 2.19 24.00
CA GLU A 110 16.21 1.88 24.95
C GLU A 110 16.05 0.50 25.61
#